data_AF-A0A5C7K4S7-F1
#
_entry.id   AF-A0A5C7K4S7-F1
#
_cell.length_a   1.000
_cell.length_b   1.000
_cell.length_c   1.000
_cell.angle_alpha   90.00
_cell.angle_beta   90.00
_cell.angle_gamma   90.00
#
_symmetry.space_group_name_H-M   'P 1'
#
loop_
_entity.id
_entity.type
_entity.pdbx_description
1 polymer ?
#
loop_
_entity_poly.entity_id
_entity_poly.type
_entity_poly.pdbx_seq_one_letter_code
_entity_poly.pdbx_strand_id
1 'polypeptide(L)'
;MKRTRFSSRNRISADATELARLATGISESGGKLEDAFWEARLAEVVDSLLANGAEDDLNAALDRLFDTNPVAHDELADMVEARSESARIAVAGQEFDVLLINAPVLAWSRYSIPSGVVPKSTLAALAVQLGAHVFAADARVALVDFLFSPDQLPRSFVDTRNLTRELGEAALAGQHLKLDTSNLEETNRFLSDVRYLVGAVVVPRGAPIFRWNEKDGTREGALKEWIKQGAPNLEPLLTGCAYQPLLADAYHAACRNADKASRPYSLRASVAFLQATQGVTAEQLRAVIGPFHERRLEEYRIGFGPRDKEATWHGVVWPLLGSEDENTDAVGEIETVLRECGMKEITFLDHPFPFEFCDDCGMPLYPNAESEVVHPELPEQGHDAPSQTLH
;
A
#
# COMPACT_ATOMS: atom_id res chain seq x y z
N MET A 1 8.09 44.61 24.81
CA MET A 1 7.57 44.90 23.47
C MET A 1 7.15 43.58 22.82
N LYS A 2 5.84 43.28 22.78
CA LYS A 2 5.31 42.03 22.19
C LYS A 2 5.48 42.11 20.67
N ARG A 3 6.26 41.19 20.11
CA ARG A 3 6.36 40.97 18.66
C ARG A 3 5.17 40.10 18.26
N THR A 4 4.13 40.73 17.72
CA THR A 4 3.01 40.06 17.05
C THR A 4 3.54 39.37 15.80
N ARG A 5 3.69 38.04 15.86
CA ARG A 5 3.79 37.22 14.65
C ARG A 5 2.38 37.12 14.08
N PHE A 6 2.11 37.90 13.03
CA PHE A 6 0.97 37.61 12.16
C PHE A 6 1.24 36.24 11.53
N SER A 7 0.32 35.30 11.74
CA SER A 7 0.21 34.10 10.92
C SER A 7 0.01 34.55 9.47
N SER A 8 0.98 34.28 8.61
CA SER A 8 0.79 34.41 7.18
C SER A 8 -0.19 33.33 6.75
N ARG A 9 -1.43 33.71 6.43
CA ARG A 9 -2.28 32.88 5.56
C ARG A 9 -1.45 32.51 4.34
N ASN A 10 -1.13 31.23 4.16
CA ASN A 10 -0.37 30.74 3.02
C ASN A 10 -1.04 31.23 1.74
N ARG A 11 -0.38 32.17 1.07
CA ARG A 11 -0.79 32.63 -0.24
C ARG A 11 -0.40 31.50 -1.19
N ILE A 12 -1.41 30.83 -1.74
CA ILE A 12 -1.26 29.78 -2.78
C ILE A 12 -0.26 30.29 -3.81
N SER A 13 0.75 29.47 -4.13
CA SER A 13 1.76 29.82 -5.11
C SER A 13 1.16 29.95 -6.51
N ALA A 14 1.89 30.62 -7.40
CA ALA A 14 1.48 30.69 -8.80
C ALA A 14 1.45 29.28 -9.42
N ASP A 15 2.39 28.42 -9.03
CA ASP A 15 2.51 27.06 -9.53
C ASP A 15 1.35 26.18 -9.06
N ALA A 16 0.97 26.22 -7.78
CA ALA A 16 -0.21 25.50 -7.28
C ALA A 16 -1.52 25.97 -7.94
N THR A 17 -1.62 27.25 -8.31
CA THR A 17 -2.76 27.77 -9.07
C THR A 17 -2.77 27.27 -10.51
N GLU A 18 -1.60 27.19 -11.15
CA GLU A 18 -1.49 26.69 -12.52
C GLU A 18 -1.75 25.19 -12.62
N LEU A 19 -1.25 24.39 -11.65
CA LEU A 19 -1.59 22.96 -11.54
C LEU A 19 -3.11 22.76 -11.49
N ALA A 20 -3.80 23.48 -10.60
CA ALA A 20 -5.25 23.39 -10.47
C ALA A 20 -5.98 23.75 -11.77
N ARG A 21 -5.51 24.78 -12.49
CA ARG A 21 -6.07 25.19 -13.78
C ARG A 21 -5.88 24.12 -14.86
N LEU A 22 -4.69 23.53 -14.95
CA LEU A 22 -4.37 22.50 -15.94
C LEU A 22 -5.14 21.21 -15.67
N ALA A 23 -5.18 20.76 -14.42
CA ALA A 23 -5.94 19.56 -14.03
C ALA A 23 -7.45 19.73 -14.27
N THR A 24 -8.00 20.93 -14.00
CA THR A 24 -9.39 21.24 -14.37
C THR A 24 -9.60 21.14 -15.89
N GLY A 25 -8.65 21.63 -16.69
CA GLY A 25 -8.69 21.50 -18.14
C GLY A 25 -8.70 20.05 -18.65
N ILE A 26 -7.95 19.15 -18.00
CA ILE A 26 -8.01 17.70 -18.29
C ILE A 26 -9.40 17.15 -17.95
N SER A 27 -9.91 17.45 -16.75
CA SER A 27 -11.21 16.95 -16.27
C SER A 27 -12.41 17.37 -17.14
N GLU A 28 -12.27 18.47 -17.87
CA GLU A 28 -13.30 19.01 -18.78
C GLU A 28 -13.06 18.66 -20.26
N SER A 29 -11.99 17.91 -20.57
CA SER A 29 -11.59 17.65 -21.94
C SER A 29 -12.62 16.79 -22.69
N GLY A 30 -12.86 17.15 -23.95
CA GLY A 30 -13.83 16.49 -24.82
C GLY A 30 -13.26 15.35 -25.67
N GLY A 31 -11.95 15.09 -25.64
CA GLY A 31 -11.37 13.98 -26.41
C GLY A 31 -9.85 13.90 -26.42
N LYS A 32 -9.33 12.76 -26.91
CA LYS A 32 -7.94 12.34 -26.77
C LYS A 32 -6.86 13.30 -27.28
N LEU A 33 -7.16 14.10 -28.30
CA LEU A 33 -6.21 15.11 -28.79
C LEU A 33 -6.06 16.26 -27.79
N GLU A 34 -7.16 16.64 -27.14
CA GLU A 34 -7.17 17.69 -26.13
C GLU A 34 -6.62 17.15 -24.79
N ASP A 35 -6.95 15.91 -24.41
CA ASP A 35 -6.30 15.21 -23.27
C ASP A 35 -4.77 15.33 -23.39
N ALA A 36 -4.21 14.91 -24.52
CA ALA A 36 -2.76 14.93 -24.75
C ALA A 36 -2.15 16.34 -24.68
N PHE A 37 -2.91 17.38 -25.05
CA PHE A 37 -2.47 18.77 -24.99
C PHE A 37 -2.38 19.28 -23.55
N TRP A 38 -3.36 18.91 -22.71
CA TRP A 38 -3.39 19.29 -21.30
C TRP A 38 -2.42 18.46 -20.48
N GLU A 39 -2.39 17.14 -20.68
CA GLU A 39 -1.46 16.21 -20.04
C GLU A 39 0.00 16.63 -20.25
N ALA A 40 0.39 16.98 -21.49
CA ALA A 40 1.76 17.40 -21.77
C ALA A 40 2.17 18.65 -20.97
N ARG A 41 1.28 19.63 -20.83
CA ARG A 41 1.56 20.85 -20.04
C ARG A 41 1.56 20.58 -18.55
N LEU A 42 0.63 19.77 -18.06
CA LEU A 42 0.58 19.42 -16.65
C LEU A 42 1.85 18.65 -16.26
N ALA A 43 2.26 17.69 -17.08
CA ALA A 43 3.51 16.95 -16.90
C ALA A 43 4.73 17.88 -16.84
N GLU A 44 4.82 18.90 -17.70
CA GLU A 44 5.93 19.88 -17.67
C GLU A 44 6.01 20.65 -16.34
N VAL A 45 4.87 21.11 -15.81
CA VAL A 45 4.82 21.83 -14.52
C VAL A 45 5.18 20.90 -13.37
N VAL A 46 4.59 19.69 -13.34
CA VAL A 46 4.86 18.68 -12.31
C VAL A 46 6.34 18.26 -12.32
N ASP A 47 6.92 18.00 -13.50
CA ASP A 47 8.34 17.66 -13.64
C ASP A 47 9.25 18.74 -13.07
N SER A 48 8.92 20.01 -13.33
CA SER A 48 9.66 21.17 -12.80
C SER A 48 9.58 21.21 -11.27
N LEU A 49 8.39 21.06 -10.70
CA LEU A 49 8.20 21.09 -9.25
C LEU A 49 8.92 19.94 -8.54
N LEU A 50 8.79 18.72 -9.07
CA LEU A 50 9.50 17.55 -8.53
C LEU A 50 11.03 17.70 -8.65
N ALA A 51 11.53 18.29 -9.74
CA ALA A 51 12.96 18.54 -9.91
C ALA A 51 13.50 19.61 -8.94
N ASN A 52 12.66 20.58 -8.56
CA ASN A 52 13.01 21.66 -7.64
C ASN A 52 12.74 21.30 -6.16
N GLY A 53 12.22 20.10 -5.87
CA GLY A 53 11.87 19.69 -4.51
C GLY A 53 10.66 20.45 -3.93
N ALA A 54 9.77 20.94 -4.79
CA ALA A 54 8.61 21.77 -4.41
C ALA A 54 7.40 20.91 -3.99
N GLU A 55 7.60 20.05 -2.98
CA GLU A 55 6.60 19.13 -2.45
C GLU A 55 5.37 19.86 -1.89
N ASP A 56 5.59 20.96 -1.17
CA ASP A 56 4.52 21.78 -0.57
C ASP A 56 3.56 22.35 -1.62
N ASP A 57 4.05 22.70 -2.81
CA ASP A 57 3.23 23.26 -3.88
C ASP A 57 2.35 22.20 -4.55
N LEU A 58 2.85 20.97 -4.67
CA LEU A 58 2.08 19.82 -5.16
C LEU A 58 0.94 19.49 -4.19
N ASN A 59 1.26 19.35 -2.91
CA ASN A 59 0.27 19.04 -1.87
C ASN A 59 -0.77 20.15 -1.71
N ALA A 60 -0.35 21.42 -1.74
CA ALA A 60 -1.29 22.54 -1.67
C ALA A 60 -2.27 22.60 -2.86
N ALA A 61 -1.86 22.16 -4.05
CA ALA A 61 -2.73 22.07 -5.21
C ALA A 61 -3.72 20.90 -5.08
N LEU A 62 -3.25 19.74 -4.63
CA LEU A 62 -4.09 18.56 -4.35
C LEU A 62 -5.15 18.88 -3.30
N ASP A 63 -4.76 19.36 -2.12
CA ASP A 63 -5.68 19.70 -1.02
C ASP A 63 -6.80 20.65 -1.48
N ARG A 64 -6.44 21.67 -2.26
CA ARG A 64 -7.41 22.62 -2.80
C ARG A 64 -8.38 21.97 -3.77
N LEU A 65 -7.90 21.13 -4.68
CA LEU A 65 -8.74 20.46 -5.66
C LEU A 65 -9.64 19.44 -4.97
N PHE A 66 -9.16 18.74 -3.95
CA PHE A 66 -9.95 17.82 -3.15
C PHE A 66 -11.24 18.49 -2.63
N ASP A 67 -11.11 19.71 -2.10
CA ASP A 67 -12.24 20.48 -1.59
C ASP A 67 -13.15 21.10 -2.68
N THR A 68 -12.62 21.36 -3.88
CA THR A 68 -13.30 22.24 -4.87
C THR A 68 -13.68 21.57 -6.18
N ASN A 69 -12.93 20.57 -6.63
CA ASN A 69 -13.17 19.80 -7.84
C ASN A 69 -12.52 18.40 -7.73
N PRO A 70 -13.23 17.39 -7.18
CA PRO A 70 -12.69 16.04 -6.97
C PRO A 70 -12.22 15.34 -8.25
N VAL A 71 -12.86 15.59 -9.40
CA VAL A 71 -12.41 14.98 -10.67
C VAL A 71 -11.06 15.55 -11.09
N ALA A 72 -10.88 16.87 -10.99
CA ALA A 72 -9.58 17.48 -11.28
C ALA A 72 -8.51 17.12 -10.24
N HIS A 73 -8.90 16.87 -8.99
CA HIS A 73 -7.99 16.32 -7.99
C HIS A 73 -7.41 14.99 -8.46
N ASP A 74 -8.26 14.06 -8.92
CA ASP A 74 -7.83 12.74 -9.36
C ASP A 74 -6.90 12.83 -10.58
N GLU A 75 -7.20 13.70 -11.55
CA GLU A 75 -6.31 13.96 -12.70
C GLU A 75 -4.93 14.52 -12.28
N LEU A 76 -4.90 15.41 -11.27
CA LEU A 76 -3.63 15.91 -10.74
C LEU A 76 -2.88 14.81 -9.99
N ALA A 77 -3.56 14.04 -9.15
CA ALA A 77 -2.97 12.96 -8.37
C ALA A 77 -2.33 11.91 -9.30
N ASP A 78 -3.08 11.44 -10.31
CA ASP A 78 -2.59 10.48 -11.31
C ASP A 78 -1.35 11.02 -12.05
N MET A 79 -1.36 12.30 -12.42
CA MET A 79 -0.19 12.91 -13.06
C MET A 79 1.02 12.97 -12.12
N VAL A 80 0.85 13.45 -10.89
CA VAL A 80 1.95 13.58 -9.92
C VAL A 80 2.53 12.20 -9.58
N GLU A 81 1.67 11.21 -9.34
CA GLU A 81 2.08 9.82 -9.17
C GLU A 81 2.90 9.34 -10.37
N ALA A 82 2.36 9.44 -11.59
CA ALA A 82 3.02 8.99 -12.81
C ALA A 82 4.36 9.69 -13.06
N ARG A 83 4.49 10.99 -12.80
CA ARG A 83 5.75 11.75 -12.95
C ARG A 83 6.74 11.46 -11.83
N SER A 84 6.28 11.01 -10.66
CA SER A 84 7.15 10.60 -9.55
C SER A 84 7.72 9.19 -9.73
N GLU A 85 6.94 8.26 -10.29
CA GLU A 85 7.35 6.86 -10.45
C GLU A 85 7.94 6.55 -11.83
N SER A 86 8.04 7.52 -12.74
CA SER A 86 8.64 7.33 -14.06
C SER A 86 9.76 8.33 -14.37
N ALA A 87 10.69 7.91 -15.22
CA ALA A 87 11.74 8.77 -15.73
C ALA A 87 12.16 8.41 -17.16
N ARG A 88 12.83 9.34 -17.83
CA ARG A 88 13.52 9.09 -19.09
C ARG A 88 15.01 9.31 -18.92
N ILE A 89 15.81 8.35 -19.38
CA ILE A 89 17.26 8.41 -19.31
C ILE A 89 17.83 8.18 -20.72
N ALA A 90 18.74 9.06 -21.16
CA ALA A 90 19.45 8.91 -22.42
C ALA A 90 20.89 8.45 -22.18
N VAL A 91 21.28 7.32 -22.76
CA VAL A 91 22.65 6.76 -22.68
C VAL A 91 23.13 6.44 -24.08
N ALA A 92 24.29 6.98 -24.46
CA ALA A 92 24.94 6.73 -25.74
C ALA A 92 24.03 6.91 -26.98
N GLY A 93 23.10 7.86 -26.93
CA GLY A 93 22.18 8.16 -28.04
C GLY A 93 20.92 7.29 -28.10
N GLN A 94 20.72 6.37 -27.14
CA GLN A 94 19.48 5.63 -26.95
C GLN A 94 18.70 6.19 -25.75
N GLU A 95 17.40 6.37 -25.93
CA GLU A 95 16.48 6.74 -24.86
C GLU A 95 15.85 5.50 -24.22
N PHE A 96 15.73 5.54 -22.90
CA PHE A 96 15.13 4.50 -22.09
C PHE A 96 14.00 5.10 -21.25
N ASP A 97 12.90 4.35 -21.14
CA ASP A 97 11.84 4.61 -20.18
C ASP A 97 12.14 3.81 -18.90
N VAL A 98 12.00 4.47 -17.76
CA VAL A 98 12.18 3.91 -16.41
C VAL A 98 10.84 3.94 -15.71
N LEU A 99 10.48 2.83 -15.05
CA LEU A 99 9.33 2.75 -14.16
C LEU A 99 9.78 2.20 -12.81
N LEU A 100 9.48 2.92 -11.73
CA LEU A 100 9.59 2.43 -10.37
C LEU A 100 8.49 1.39 -10.14
N ILE A 101 8.89 0.27 -9.56
CA ILE A 101 8.01 -0.86 -9.30
C ILE A 101 8.06 -1.22 -7.82
N ASN A 102 7.02 -1.89 -7.40
CA ASN A 102 6.97 -2.53 -6.10
C ASN A 102 6.47 -3.96 -6.27
N ALA A 103 7.08 -4.91 -5.56
CA ALA A 103 6.64 -6.29 -5.46
C ALA A 103 6.20 -6.57 -4.02
N PRO A 104 4.89 -6.43 -3.72
CA PRO A 104 4.38 -6.60 -2.37
C PRO A 104 4.36 -8.06 -1.93
N VAL A 105 4.50 -8.28 -0.63
CA VAL A 105 4.42 -9.58 0.02
C VAL A 105 3.59 -9.42 1.28
N LEU A 106 2.37 -9.97 1.28
CA LEU A 106 1.56 -10.05 2.48
C LEU A 106 2.21 -11.05 3.44
N ALA A 107 2.31 -10.71 4.72
CA ALA A 107 2.92 -11.58 5.72
C ALA A 107 2.18 -11.50 7.05
N TRP A 108 2.09 -12.62 7.77
CA TRP A 108 1.64 -12.63 9.16
C TRP A 108 2.52 -13.53 10.02
N SER A 109 2.69 -13.17 11.29
CA SER A 109 3.45 -13.95 12.25
C SER A 109 2.97 -13.69 13.68
N ARG A 110 3.17 -14.66 14.57
CA ARG A 110 3.00 -14.48 16.03
C ARG A 110 4.08 -13.59 16.64
N TYR A 111 5.16 -13.37 15.90
CA TYR A 111 6.27 -12.50 16.26
C TYR A 111 6.31 -11.29 15.31
N SER A 112 7.35 -10.46 15.41
CA SER A 112 7.56 -9.35 14.48
C SER A 112 7.80 -9.86 13.06
N ILE A 113 7.09 -9.28 12.08
CA ILE A 113 7.32 -9.53 10.66
C ILE A 113 8.63 -8.82 10.26
N PRO A 114 9.64 -9.53 9.73
CA PRO A 114 10.95 -8.93 9.42
C PRO A 114 10.88 -7.84 8.35
N SER A 115 11.67 -6.79 8.52
CA SER A 115 12.12 -5.85 7.50
C SER A 115 13.64 -5.70 7.62
N GLY A 116 14.33 -5.27 6.56
CA GLY A 116 15.79 -5.12 6.64
C GLY A 116 16.55 -5.38 5.35
N VAL A 117 17.88 -5.33 5.46
CA VAL A 117 18.80 -5.53 4.34
C VAL A 117 18.64 -6.93 3.74
N VAL A 118 18.48 -6.99 2.43
CA VAL A 118 18.38 -8.23 1.66
C VAL A 118 19.79 -8.68 1.26
N PRO A 119 20.19 -9.93 1.59
CA PRO A 119 21.50 -10.44 1.19
C PRO A 119 21.67 -10.42 -0.34
N LYS A 120 22.87 -10.05 -0.81
CA LYS A 120 23.17 -9.89 -2.25
C LYS A 120 22.78 -11.08 -3.11
N SER A 121 22.99 -12.31 -2.64
CA SER A 121 22.60 -13.53 -3.38
C SER A 121 21.08 -13.67 -3.51
N THR A 122 20.35 -13.35 -2.44
CA THR A 122 18.88 -13.37 -2.42
C THR A 122 18.33 -12.28 -3.34
N LEU A 123 18.88 -11.06 -3.26
CA LEU A 123 18.48 -9.94 -4.10
C LEU A 123 18.66 -10.26 -5.59
N ALA A 124 19.82 -10.83 -5.97
CA ALA A 124 20.08 -11.24 -7.34
C ALA A 124 19.10 -12.33 -7.81
N ALA A 125 18.79 -13.31 -6.96
CA ALA A 125 17.82 -14.35 -7.30
C ALA A 125 16.41 -13.77 -7.51
N LEU A 126 15.97 -12.85 -6.64
CA LEU A 126 14.69 -12.16 -6.78
C LEU A 126 14.63 -11.34 -8.08
N ALA A 127 15.68 -10.57 -8.39
CA ALA A 127 15.75 -9.80 -9.64
C ALA A 127 15.66 -10.69 -10.88
N VAL A 128 16.35 -11.85 -10.88
CA VAL A 128 16.27 -12.83 -11.98
C VAL A 128 14.85 -13.37 -12.15
N GLN A 129 14.18 -13.74 -11.06
CA GLN A 129 12.82 -14.30 -11.14
C GLN A 129 11.77 -13.27 -11.53
N LEU A 130 11.89 -12.03 -11.06
CA LEU A 130 11.03 -10.92 -11.51
C LEU A 130 11.25 -10.63 -13.00
N GLY A 131 12.51 -10.55 -13.44
CA GLY A 131 12.86 -10.35 -14.85
C GLY A 131 12.35 -11.47 -15.76
N ALA A 132 12.37 -12.72 -15.29
CA ALA A 132 11.93 -13.88 -16.08
C ALA A 132 10.40 -13.99 -16.22
N HIS A 133 9.63 -13.59 -15.20
CA HIS A 133 8.21 -13.91 -15.12
C HIS A 133 7.27 -12.70 -15.11
N VAL A 134 7.75 -11.53 -14.67
CA VAL A 134 6.91 -10.34 -14.46
C VAL A 134 7.20 -9.25 -15.50
N PHE A 135 8.46 -9.06 -15.86
CA PHE A 135 8.88 -8.01 -16.81
C PHE A 135 9.05 -8.54 -18.24
N ALA A 136 9.05 -7.61 -19.20
CA ALA A 136 9.26 -7.92 -20.61
C ALA A 136 10.68 -8.46 -20.88
N ALA A 137 10.86 -9.18 -21.99
CA ALA A 137 12.09 -9.94 -22.24
C ALA A 137 13.37 -9.09 -22.29
N ASP A 138 13.28 -7.85 -22.79
CA ASP A 138 14.42 -6.92 -22.93
C ASP A 138 14.54 -5.93 -21.77
N ALA A 139 13.78 -6.14 -20.70
CA ALA A 139 13.75 -5.26 -19.54
C ALA A 139 14.99 -5.45 -18.65
N ARG A 140 15.56 -4.33 -18.19
CA ARG A 140 16.62 -4.32 -17.18
C ARG A 140 16.02 -4.01 -15.83
N VAL A 141 16.43 -4.73 -14.79
CA VAL A 141 15.86 -4.61 -13.45
C VAL A 141 16.96 -4.26 -12.45
N ALA A 142 16.70 -3.24 -11.64
CA ALA A 142 17.43 -2.99 -10.40
C ALA A 142 16.47 -3.05 -9.22
N LEU A 143 16.94 -3.58 -8.10
CA LEU A 143 16.22 -3.61 -6.84
C LEU A 143 17.01 -2.82 -5.80
N VAL A 144 16.31 -2.32 -4.78
CA VAL A 144 16.94 -1.85 -3.55
C VAL A 144 17.31 -3.06 -2.70
N ASP A 145 18.47 -3.06 -2.05
CA ASP A 145 18.92 -4.14 -1.17
C ASP A 145 18.24 -4.16 0.20
N PHE A 146 16.94 -3.84 0.23
CA PHE A 146 16.16 -3.71 1.45
C PHE A 146 14.72 -4.20 1.25
N LEU A 147 14.19 -4.90 2.26
CA LEU A 147 12.80 -5.32 2.36
C LEU A 147 12.08 -4.33 3.28
N PHE A 148 11.24 -3.48 2.69
CA PHE A 148 10.59 -2.37 3.39
C PHE A 148 9.32 -2.82 4.12
N SER A 149 9.04 -2.23 5.28
CA SER A 149 7.67 -2.10 5.79
C SER A 149 6.97 -0.88 5.19
N PRO A 150 5.65 -0.70 5.38
CA PRO A 150 4.94 0.48 4.88
C PRO A 150 5.54 1.80 5.38
N ASP A 151 5.88 1.88 6.68
CA ASP A 151 6.45 3.08 7.32
C ASP A 151 7.81 3.52 6.73
N GLN A 152 8.50 2.60 6.04
CA GLN A 152 9.84 2.80 5.51
C GLN A 152 9.85 3.15 4.01
N LEU A 153 8.70 3.15 3.34
CA LEU A 153 8.58 3.57 1.96
C LEU A 153 8.85 5.08 1.78
N PRO A 154 9.25 5.54 0.57
CA PRO A 154 9.30 6.96 0.24
C PRO A 154 8.01 7.69 0.63
N ARG A 155 8.15 8.84 1.32
CA ARG A 155 7.02 9.58 1.93
C ARG A 155 6.48 10.72 1.09
N SER A 156 7.24 11.11 0.08
CA SER A 156 6.96 12.28 -0.74
C SER A 156 7.09 11.93 -2.22
N PHE A 157 6.44 12.71 -3.08
CA PHE A 157 6.57 12.53 -4.52
C PHE A 157 8.00 12.85 -4.99
N VAL A 158 8.66 13.81 -4.34
CA VAL A 158 10.08 14.14 -4.59
C VAL A 158 11.00 12.95 -4.24
N ASP A 159 10.82 12.32 -3.08
CA ASP A 159 11.63 11.15 -2.68
C ASP A 159 11.40 9.98 -3.62
N THR A 160 10.14 9.73 -3.98
CA THR A 160 9.76 8.71 -4.96
C THR A 160 10.48 8.95 -6.29
N ARG A 161 10.48 10.18 -6.80
CA ARG A 161 11.19 10.54 -8.04
C ARG A 161 12.70 10.36 -7.95
N ASN A 162 13.31 10.73 -6.84
CA ASN A 162 14.75 10.57 -6.66
C ASN A 162 15.12 9.08 -6.67
N LEU A 163 14.37 8.25 -5.95
CA LEU A 163 14.54 6.80 -5.95
C LEU A 163 14.35 6.20 -7.36
N THR A 164 13.33 6.63 -8.10
CA THR A 164 13.09 6.22 -9.51
C THR A 164 14.32 6.47 -10.37
N ARG A 165 14.93 7.65 -10.27
CA ARG A 165 16.10 8.03 -11.07
C ARG A 165 17.34 7.22 -10.68
N GLU A 166 17.61 7.10 -9.39
CA GLU A 166 18.76 6.34 -8.88
C GLU A 166 18.70 4.86 -9.27
N LEU A 167 17.53 4.23 -9.14
CA LEU A 167 17.32 2.85 -9.57
C LEU A 167 17.39 2.70 -11.09
N GLY A 168 16.89 3.68 -11.85
CA GLY A 168 17.02 3.69 -13.31
C GLY A 168 18.48 3.70 -13.76
N GLU A 169 19.31 4.53 -13.15
CA GLU A 169 20.77 4.57 -13.39
C GLU A 169 21.45 3.25 -12.98
N ALA A 170 21.08 2.70 -11.81
CA ALA A 170 21.59 1.41 -11.34
C ALA A 170 21.25 0.25 -12.30
N ALA A 171 20.00 0.19 -12.80
CA ALA A 171 19.56 -0.83 -13.75
C ALA A 171 20.33 -0.74 -15.08
N LEU A 172 20.58 0.47 -15.57
CA LEU A 172 21.39 0.69 -16.77
C LEU A 172 22.85 0.27 -16.57
N ALA A 173 23.39 0.43 -15.36
CA ALA A 173 24.72 -0.02 -14.97
C ALA A 173 24.81 -1.52 -14.65
N GLY A 174 23.70 -2.26 -14.65
CA GLY A 174 23.65 -3.68 -14.27
C GLY A 174 23.91 -3.90 -12.78
N GLN A 175 23.50 -2.95 -11.94
CA GLN A 175 23.72 -2.95 -10.50
C GLN A 175 22.39 -2.86 -9.75
N HIS A 176 22.44 -3.16 -8.46
CA HIS A 176 21.34 -2.95 -7.52
C HIS A 176 21.67 -1.76 -6.62
N LEU A 177 20.65 -1.06 -6.14
CA LEU A 177 20.83 0.10 -5.27
C LEU A 177 21.05 -0.37 -3.84
N LYS A 178 22.07 0.19 -3.19
CA LYS A 178 22.31 0.00 -1.77
C LYS A 178 21.62 1.11 -0.98
N LEU A 179 20.73 0.76 -0.06
CA LEU A 179 20.03 1.73 0.77
C LEU A 179 20.90 2.19 1.95
N ASP A 180 20.86 3.49 2.25
CA ASP A 180 21.32 3.99 3.54
C ASP A 180 20.23 3.78 4.60
N THR A 181 20.55 3.01 5.63
CA THR A 181 19.59 2.57 6.65
C THR A 181 19.64 3.43 7.91
N SER A 182 20.51 4.44 7.98
CA SER A 182 20.77 5.19 9.22
C SER A 182 19.56 5.96 9.75
N ASN A 183 18.64 6.34 8.87
CA ASN A 183 17.49 7.21 9.18
C ASN A 183 16.14 6.50 8.92
N LEU A 184 16.14 5.17 8.78
CA LEU A 184 14.89 4.42 8.63
C LEU A 184 14.15 4.36 9.96
N GLU A 185 12.83 4.51 9.90
CA GLU A 185 11.98 4.35 11.06
C GLU A 185 11.93 2.90 11.56
N GLU A 186 11.70 2.78 12.86
CA GLU A 186 11.38 1.50 13.48
C GLU A 186 9.99 1.06 13.01
N THR A 187 9.89 -0.22 12.65
CA THR A 187 8.65 -0.79 12.16
C THR A 187 7.72 -1.11 13.32
N ASN A 188 6.45 -0.71 13.19
CA ASN A 188 5.42 -1.14 14.11
C ASN A 188 5.23 -2.67 14.07
N ARG A 189 4.79 -3.24 15.20
CA ARG A 189 4.61 -4.69 15.34
C ARG A 189 3.17 -5.08 15.06
N PHE A 190 2.90 -5.52 13.84
CA PHE A 190 1.59 -6.01 13.46
C PHE A 190 1.54 -7.52 13.36
N LEU A 191 0.38 -8.11 13.68
CA LEU A 191 0.12 -9.54 13.44
C LEU A 191 0.20 -9.86 11.95
N SER A 192 -0.37 -8.99 11.12
CA SER A 192 -0.47 -9.11 9.66
C SER A 192 -0.10 -7.77 9.04
N ASP A 193 0.80 -7.77 8.06
CA ASP A 193 1.32 -6.56 7.42
C ASP A 193 1.89 -6.88 6.03
N VAL A 194 2.27 -5.84 5.28
CA VAL A 194 2.87 -5.95 3.96
C VAL A 194 4.37 -5.69 4.03
N ARG A 195 5.15 -6.45 3.26
CA ARG A 195 6.55 -6.16 2.98
C ARG A 195 6.73 -5.84 1.50
N TYR A 196 7.61 -4.91 1.21
CA TYR A 196 7.78 -4.36 -0.12
C TYR A 196 9.20 -4.55 -0.60
N LEU A 197 9.34 -5.16 -1.77
CA LEU A 197 10.58 -5.18 -2.54
C LEU A 197 10.46 -4.11 -3.63
N VAL A 198 11.19 -3.01 -3.44
CA VAL A 198 11.16 -1.86 -4.34
C VAL A 198 12.29 -1.95 -5.36
N GLY A 199 12.01 -1.55 -6.60
CA GLY A 199 12.98 -1.56 -7.69
C GLY A 199 12.58 -0.66 -8.84
N ALA A 200 13.37 -0.66 -9.91
CA ALA A 200 12.97 -0.07 -11.17
C ALA A 200 13.22 -1.02 -12.33
N VAL A 201 12.36 -0.90 -13.32
CA VAL A 201 12.46 -1.57 -14.62
C VAL A 201 12.78 -0.53 -15.68
N VAL A 202 13.73 -0.86 -16.56
CA VAL A 202 14.22 0.01 -17.61
C VAL A 202 14.13 -0.68 -18.95
N VAL A 203 13.50 -0.02 -19.92
CA VAL A 203 13.28 -0.55 -21.27
C VAL A 203 13.65 0.50 -22.31
N PRO A 204 14.04 0.12 -23.56
CA PRO A 204 14.12 1.08 -24.65
C PRO A 204 12.83 1.87 -24.79
N ARG A 205 12.92 3.16 -25.13
CA ARG A 205 11.75 4.03 -25.21
C ARG A 205 10.63 3.42 -26.07
N GLY A 206 9.43 3.32 -25.50
CA GLY A 206 8.24 2.76 -26.15
C GLY A 206 8.19 1.23 -26.26
N ALA A 207 9.13 0.52 -25.65
CA ALA A 207 9.09 -0.94 -25.56
C ALA A 207 8.15 -1.43 -24.43
N PRO A 208 7.67 -2.68 -24.49
CA PRO A 208 6.89 -3.28 -23.40
C PRO A 208 7.67 -3.29 -22.08
N ILE A 209 7.01 -2.92 -20.97
CA ILE A 209 7.59 -2.93 -19.62
C ILE A 209 7.34 -4.27 -18.93
N PHE A 210 6.08 -4.71 -18.94
CA PHE A 210 5.64 -5.93 -18.27
C PHE A 210 5.48 -7.09 -19.24
N ARG A 211 5.54 -8.31 -18.71
CA ARG A 211 5.35 -9.54 -19.48
C ARG A 211 3.99 -9.55 -20.20
N TRP A 212 2.94 -9.06 -19.55
CA TRP A 212 1.58 -8.98 -20.14
C TRP A 212 1.39 -7.83 -21.15
N ASN A 213 2.39 -6.99 -21.37
CA ASN A 213 2.37 -6.02 -22.47
C ASN A 213 2.83 -6.67 -23.79
N GLU A 214 3.44 -7.87 -23.73
CA GLU A 214 3.80 -8.67 -24.89
C GLU A 214 2.60 -9.55 -25.32
N LYS A 215 2.53 -9.91 -26.61
CA LYS A 215 1.34 -10.53 -27.22
C LYS A 215 0.90 -11.85 -26.59
N ASP A 216 1.82 -12.58 -25.98
CA ASP A 216 1.63 -13.90 -25.40
C ASP A 216 1.68 -13.92 -23.86
N GLY A 217 1.83 -12.75 -23.22
CA GLY A 217 1.85 -12.63 -21.76
C GLY A 217 0.48 -12.34 -21.16
N THR A 218 0.28 -12.77 -19.92
CA THR A 218 -0.93 -12.48 -19.12
C THR A 218 -0.54 -12.18 -17.67
N ARG A 219 -1.35 -11.38 -16.96
CA ARG A 219 -1.10 -11.08 -15.53
C ARG A 219 -1.21 -12.34 -14.68
N GLU A 220 -2.19 -13.19 -14.96
CA GLU A 220 -2.43 -14.44 -14.26
C GLU A 220 -1.27 -15.43 -14.44
N GLY A 221 -0.75 -15.54 -15.67
CA GLY A 221 0.42 -16.36 -15.97
C GLY A 221 1.68 -15.86 -15.27
N ALA A 222 1.92 -14.53 -15.30
CA ALA A 222 3.04 -13.89 -14.62
C ALA A 222 2.99 -14.12 -13.11
N LEU A 223 1.83 -13.89 -12.47
CA LEU A 223 1.65 -14.11 -11.04
C LEU A 223 1.87 -15.58 -10.66
N LYS A 224 1.33 -16.51 -11.45
CA LYS A 224 1.49 -17.94 -11.19
C LYS A 224 2.96 -18.36 -11.20
N GLU A 225 3.74 -17.95 -12.20
CA GLU A 225 5.16 -18.30 -12.27
C GLU A 225 6.00 -17.53 -11.25
N TRP A 226 5.65 -16.28 -10.94
CA TRP A 226 6.25 -15.52 -9.83
C TRP A 226 6.06 -16.21 -8.48
N ILE A 227 4.85 -16.66 -8.17
CA ILE A 227 4.59 -17.43 -6.94
C ILE A 227 5.39 -18.74 -6.95
N LYS A 228 5.43 -19.44 -8.08
CA LYS A 228 6.07 -20.75 -8.16
C LYS A 228 7.60 -20.69 -8.07
N GLN A 229 8.22 -19.72 -8.72
CA GLN A 229 9.69 -19.67 -8.90
C GLN A 229 10.35 -18.53 -8.13
N GLY A 230 9.62 -17.43 -7.92
CA GLY A 230 10.07 -16.27 -7.16
C GLY A 230 9.91 -16.43 -5.66
N ALA A 231 8.71 -16.82 -5.19
CA ALA A 231 8.38 -16.91 -3.77
C ALA A 231 9.35 -17.73 -2.89
N PRO A 232 9.94 -18.85 -3.36
CA PRO A 232 10.93 -19.59 -2.57
C PRO A 232 12.17 -18.75 -2.20
N ASN A 233 12.50 -17.72 -2.97
CA ASN A 233 13.64 -16.83 -2.68
C ASN A 233 13.32 -15.81 -1.56
N LEU A 234 12.05 -15.65 -1.18
CA LEU A 234 11.62 -14.79 -0.07
C LEU A 234 11.66 -15.52 1.28
N GLU A 235 11.62 -16.86 1.28
CA GLU A 235 11.57 -17.68 2.50
C GLU A 235 12.69 -17.36 3.51
N PRO A 236 13.96 -17.13 3.09
CA PRO A 236 15.02 -16.75 4.04
C PRO A 236 14.81 -15.39 4.70
N LEU A 237 14.03 -14.49 4.07
CA LEU A 237 13.75 -13.15 4.59
C LEU A 237 12.56 -13.14 5.55
N LEU A 238 11.66 -14.11 5.43
CA LEU A 238 10.38 -14.19 6.13
C LEU A 238 10.27 -15.46 6.99
N THR A 239 11.41 -15.91 7.54
CA THR A 239 11.45 -17.11 8.37
C THR A 239 10.53 -16.96 9.58
N GLY A 240 9.60 -17.91 9.75
CA GLY A 240 8.61 -17.86 10.83
C GLY A 240 7.37 -17.01 10.52
N CYS A 241 7.24 -16.51 9.29
CA CYS A 241 6.02 -15.89 8.77
C CYS A 241 5.31 -16.86 7.84
N ALA A 242 3.98 -16.83 7.86
CA ALA A 242 3.21 -17.18 6.68
C ALA A 242 3.23 -15.96 5.74
N TYR A 243 3.34 -16.17 4.43
CA TYR A 243 3.44 -15.08 3.48
C TYR A 243 2.81 -15.42 2.11
N GLN A 244 2.41 -14.38 1.39
CA GLN A 244 1.81 -14.45 0.07
C GLN A 244 2.35 -13.31 -0.80
N PRO A 245 3.26 -13.59 -1.76
CA PRO A 245 3.70 -12.60 -2.72
C PRO A 245 2.57 -12.20 -3.66
N LEU A 246 2.49 -10.90 -3.95
CA LEU A 246 1.60 -10.34 -4.95
C LEU A 246 2.36 -10.08 -6.26
N LEU A 247 1.62 -9.78 -7.32
CA LEU A 247 2.21 -9.40 -8.60
C LEU A 247 2.91 -8.04 -8.45
N ALA A 248 4.14 -7.92 -8.96
CA ALA A 248 4.78 -6.62 -9.02
C ALA A 248 4.11 -5.75 -10.08
N ASP A 249 3.94 -4.46 -9.78
CA ASP A 249 3.33 -3.48 -10.69
C ASP A 249 4.03 -2.13 -10.51
N ALA A 250 3.57 -1.10 -11.23
CA ALA A 250 3.94 0.29 -10.99
C ALA A 250 3.78 0.64 -9.50
N TYR A 251 4.71 1.41 -8.95
CA TYR A 251 4.88 1.61 -7.52
C TYR A 251 3.57 1.96 -6.79
N HIS A 252 2.86 3.01 -7.22
CA HIS A 252 1.63 3.46 -6.55
C HIS A 252 0.47 2.47 -6.74
N ALA A 253 0.35 1.88 -7.94
CA ALA A 253 -0.66 0.87 -8.23
C ALA A 253 -0.46 -0.41 -7.40
N ALA A 254 0.80 -0.86 -7.23
CA ALA A 254 1.15 -2.00 -6.42
C ALA A 254 0.84 -1.78 -4.93
N CYS A 255 1.07 -0.57 -4.40
CA CYS A 255 0.67 -0.20 -3.04
C CYS A 255 -0.85 -0.30 -2.87
N ARG A 256 -1.63 0.35 -3.75
CA ARG A 256 -3.12 0.28 -3.71
C ARG A 256 -3.63 -1.16 -3.81
N ASN A 257 -3.02 -1.99 -4.63
CA ASN A 257 -3.39 -3.40 -4.77
C ASN A 257 -3.02 -4.21 -3.52
N ALA A 258 -1.90 -3.90 -2.87
CA ALA A 258 -1.50 -4.52 -1.61
C ALA A 258 -2.46 -4.18 -0.47
N ASP A 259 -2.90 -2.91 -0.36
CA ASP A 259 -3.89 -2.49 0.63
C ASP A 259 -5.22 -3.23 0.45
N LYS A 260 -5.69 -3.36 -0.79
CA LYS A 260 -6.90 -4.14 -1.08
C LYS A 260 -6.75 -5.60 -0.70
N ALA A 261 -5.60 -6.21 -1.00
CA ALA A 261 -5.33 -7.61 -0.72
C ALA A 261 -5.02 -7.89 0.76
N SER A 262 -4.55 -6.89 1.52
CA SER A 262 -4.23 -7.03 2.94
C SER A 262 -5.49 -7.22 3.78
N ARG A 263 -6.62 -6.58 3.45
CA ARG A 263 -7.90 -6.71 4.18
C ARG A 263 -8.36 -8.17 4.37
N PRO A 264 -8.58 -8.96 3.31
CA PRO A 264 -8.97 -10.36 3.47
C PRO A 264 -7.83 -11.24 3.99
N TYR A 265 -6.56 -10.84 3.83
CA TYR A 265 -5.42 -11.55 4.39
C TYR A 265 -5.34 -11.40 5.92
N SER A 266 -5.59 -10.20 6.45
CA SER A 266 -5.61 -9.89 7.87
C SER A 266 -6.72 -10.63 8.61
N LEU A 267 -7.91 -10.80 8.01
CA LEU A 267 -8.95 -11.66 8.58
C LEU A 267 -8.50 -13.13 8.70
N ARG A 268 -7.93 -13.69 7.62
CA ARG A 268 -7.41 -15.07 7.62
C ARG A 268 -6.29 -15.26 8.64
N ALA A 269 -5.38 -14.29 8.71
CA ALA A 269 -4.29 -14.28 9.69
C ALA A 269 -4.84 -14.25 11.13
N SER A 270 -5.86 -13.43 11.39
CA SER A 270 -6.50 -13.30 12.71
C SER A 270 -7.18 -14.59 13.16
N VAL A 271 -7.92 -15.25 12.26
CA VAL A 271 -8.53 -16.56 12.57
C VAL A 271 -7.46 -17.61 12.84
N ALA A 272 -6.43 -17.71 11.98
CA ALA A 272 -5.34 -18.66 12.15
C ALA A 272 -4.55 -18.41 13.45
N PHE A 273 -4.32 -17.14 13.80
CA PHE A 273 -3.70 -16.71 15.04
C PHE A 273 -4.51 -17.16 16.26
N LEU A 274 -5.81 -16.90 16.29
CA LEU A 274 -6.67 -17.29 17.39
C LEU A 274 -6.77 -18.80 17.54
N GLN A 275 -6.85 -19.54 16.43
CA GLN A 275 -6.83 -21.01 16.45
C GLN A 275 -5.54 -21.55 17.07
N ALA A 276 -4.39 -21.03 16.62
CA ALA A 276 -3.09 -21.46 17.10
C ALA A 276 -2.83 -21.06 18.56
N THR A 277 -3.20 -19.84 18.94
CA THR A 277 -2.96 -19.31 20.27
C THR A 277 -3.93 -19.92 21.27
N GLN A 278 -5.24 -19.87 21.03
CA GLN A 278 -6.25 -20.33 21.99
C GLN A 278 -6.56 -21.84 21.92
N GLY A 279 -6.01 -22.56 20.95
CA GLY A 279 -6.25 -24.01 20.78
C GLY A 279 -7.70 -24.33 20.42
N VAL A 280 -8.36 -23.42 19.69
CA VAL A 280 -9.76 -23.52 19.26
C VAL A 280 -9.86 -23.74 17.75
N THR A 281 -11.00 -24.23 17.28
CA THR A 281 -11.33 -24.27 15.85
C THR A 281 -12.07 -23.00 15.42
N ALA A 282 -12.15 -22.74 14.10
CA ALA A 282 -12.91 -21.59 13.59
C ALA A 282 -14.40 -21.65 13.96
N GLU A 283 -14.98 -22.85 14.09
CA GLU A 283 -16.37 -23.03 14.48
C GLU A 283 -16.66 -22.65 15.94
N GLN A 284 -15.61 -22.61 16.77
CA GLN A 284 -15.66 -22.20 18.17
C GLN A 284 -15.43 -20.70 18.36
N LEU A 285 -15.20 -19.96 17.27
CA LEU A 285 -15.07 -18.51 17.26
C LEU A 285 -16.37 -17.85 16.79
N ARG A 286 -16.59 -16.63 17.27
CA ARG A 286 -17.58 -15.66 16.80
C ARG A 286 -16.86 -14.47 16.19
N ALA A 287 -17.39 -13.96 15.08
CA ALA A 287 -17.05 -12.64 14.55
C ALA A 287 -18.27 -11.72 14.66
N VAL A 288 -18.05 -10.51 15.15
CA VAL A 288 -19.06 -9.44 15.17
C VAL A 288 -18.56 -8.30 14.30
N ILE A 289 -19.36 -7.89 13.33
CA ILE A 289 -19.01 -6.88 12.32
C ILE A 289 -19.88 -5.65 12.57
N GLY A 290 -19.27 -4.47 12.70
CA GLY A 290 -19.98 -3.21 12.91
C GLY A 290 -19.43 -2.09 12.01
N PRO A 291 -20.30 -1.19 11.51
CA PRO A 291 -19.91 -0.05 10.69
C PRO A 291 -19.51 1.15 11.56
N PHE A 292 -18.33 1.73 11.32
CA PHE A 292 -17.77 2.85 12.08
C PHE A 292 -17.78 4.12 11.25
N HIS A 293 -18.30 5.19 11.85
CA HIS A 293 -18.55 6.45 11.18
C HIS A 293 -17.82 7.60 11.88
N GLU A 294 -17.19 8.47 11.09
CA GLU A 294 -16.78 9.80 11.55
C GLU A 294 -17.75 10.86 11.00
N ARG A 295 -17.65 11.19 9.71
CA ARG A 295 -18.63 12.03 8.99
C ARG A 295 -19.51 11.22 8.04
N ARG A 296 -18.95 10.13 7.53
CA ARG A 296 -19.57 9.10 6.70
C ARG A 296 -19.08 7.74 7.19
N LEU A 297 -19.53 6.66 6.56
CA LEU A 297 -18.94 5.35 6.79
C LEU A 297 -17.47 5.39 6.35
N GLU A 298 -16.54 5.14 7.28
CA GLU A 298 -15.10 5.13 7.00
C GLU A 298 -14.56 3.69 6.95
N GLU A 299 -15.04 2.83 7.85
CA GLU A 299 -14.55 1.46 7.97
C GLU A 299 -15.57 0.52 8.62
N TYR A 300 -15.35 -0.78 8.44
CA TYR A 300 -15.96 -1.82 9.27
C TYR A 300 -14.93 -2.32 10.27
N ARG A 301 -15.36 -2.59 11.50
CA ARG A 301 -14.53 -3.27 12.49
C ARG A 301 -15.10 -4.63 12.83
N ILE A 302 -14.21 -5.61 12.95
CA ILE A 302 -14.55 -7.00 13.22
C ILE A 302 -13.98 -7.38 14.58
N GLY A 303 -14.84 -7.61 15.58
CA GLY A 303 -14.47 -8.18 16.87
C GLY A 303 -14.53 -9.71 16.84
N PHE A 304 -13.49 -10.37 17.34
CA PHE A 304 -13.40 -11.83 17.43
C PHE A 304 -13.42 -12.29 18.88
N GLY A 305 -14.19 -13.33 19.17
CA GLY A 305 -14.29 -13.92 20.51
C GLY A 305 -14.66 -15.40 20.47
N PRO A 306 -14.71 -16.08 21.63
CA PRO A 306 -15.25 -17.43 21.71
C PRO A 306 -16.76 -17.39 21.45
N ARG A 307 -17.27 -18.40 20.75
CA ARG A 307 -18.69 -18.49 20.40
C ARG A 307 -19.62 -18.34 21.61
N ASP A 308 -19.28 -19.00 22.72
CA ASP A 308 -20.16 -19.15 23.88
C ASP A 308 -19.83 -18.18 25.05
N LYS A 309 -19.00 -17.15 24.84
CA LYS A 309 -18.71 -16.13 25.87
C LYS A 309 -18.69 -14.73 25.27
N GLU A 310 -18.92 -13.74 26.12
CA GLU A 310 -18.99 -12.31 25.75
C GLU A 310 -17.61 -11.71 25.43
N ALA A 311 -16.52 -12.36 25.86
CA ALA A 311 -15.15 -11.87 25.68
C ALA A 311 -14.82 -11.57 24.20
N THR A 312 -14.13 -10.45 23.97
CA THR A 312 -13.52 -10.11 22.67
C THR A 312 -12.01 -10.25 22.81
N TRP A 313 -11.42 -11.18 22.07
CA TRP A 313 -10.01 -11.52 22.15
C TRP A 313 -9.17 -10.74 21.14
N HIS A 314 -9.74 -10.38 20.00
CA HIS A 314 -9.00 -9.78 18.92
C HIS A 314 -9.89 -8.93 18.04
N GLY A 315 -9.30 -8.02 17.27
CA GLY A 315 -10.01 -7.12 16.39
C GLY A 315 -9.27 -6.90 15.08
N VAL A 316 -10.01 -6.71 13.98
CA VAL A 316 -9.48 -6.31 12.67
C VAL A 316 -10.26 -5.13 12.15
N VAL A 317 -9.54 -4.12 11.64
CA VAL A 317 -10.14 -3.02 10.88
C VAL A 317 -10.19 -3.40 9.40
N TRP A 318 -11.35 -3.16 8.78
CA TRP A 318 -11.57 -3.24 7.34
C TRP A 318 -11.86 -1.84 6.81
N PRO A 319 -10.84 -1.10 6.37
CA PRO A 319 -11.04 0.24 5.83
C PRO A 319 -11.74 0.20 4.47
N LEU A 320 -12.55 1.21 4.20
CA LEU A 320 -13.01 1.50 2.85
C LEU A 320 -11.90 2.20 2.06
N LEU A 321 -11.59 1.72 0.87
CA LEU A 321 -10.46 2.15 0.07
C LEU A 321 -10.91 2.86 -1.20
N GLY A 322 -10.32 4.02 -1.49
CA GLY A 322 -10.55 4.77 -2.72
C GLY A 322 -12.00 5.25 -2.84
N SER A 323 -12.71 4.77 -3.87
CA SER A 323 -14.10 5.15 -4.14
C SER A 323 -15.12 4.25 -3.42
N GLU A 324 -14.69 3.32 -2.57
CA GLU A 324 -15.60 2.49 -1.78
C GLU A 324 -16.38 3.35 -0.78
N ASP A 325 -17.65 3.00 -0.60
CA ASP A 325 -18.62 3.73 0.21
C ASP A 325 -19.65 2.76 0.82
N GLU A 326 -20.71 3.32 1.43
CA GLU A 326 -21.83 2.57 2.01
C GLU A 326 -22.61 1.69 1.02
N ASN A 327 -22.45 1.89 -0.29
CA ASN A 327 -23.08 1.08 -1.34
C ASN A 327 -22.20 -0.09 -1.79
N THR A 328 -20.94 -0.13 -1.32
CA THR A 328 -20.01 -1.23 -1.60
C THR A 328 -20.33 -2.43 -0.72
N ASP A 329 -20.35 -3.64 -1.30
CA ASP A 329 -20.64 -4.88 -0.57
C ASP A 329 -19.42 -5.38 0.26
N ALA A 330 -18.87 -4.50 1.10
CA ALA A 330 -17.76 -4.84 1.98
C ALA A 330 -18.16 -5.92 3.00
N VAL A 331 -19.40 -5.90 3.47
CA VAL A 331 -19.92 -6.89 4.43
C VAL A 331 -19.98 -8.28 3.81
N GLY A 332 -20.45 -8.40 2.56
CA GLY A 332 -20.47 -9.66 1.83
C GLY A 332 -19.06 -10.22 1.59
N GLU A 333 -18.09 -9.35 1.29
CA GLU A 333 -16.67 -9.74 1.17
C GLU A 333 -16.11 -10.25 2.51
N ILE A 334 -16.32 -9.51 3.61
CA ILE A 334 -15.90 -9.90 4.96
C ILE A 334 -16.51 -11.26 5.32
N GLU A 335 -17.84 -11.42 5.16
CA GLU A 335 -18.53 -12.67 5.47
C GLU A 335 -17.93 -13.82 4.64
N THR A 336 -17.75 -13.63 3.33
CA THR A 336 -17.18 -14.66 2.45
C THR A 336 -15.83 -15.14 2.97
N VAL A 337 -14.92 -14.23 3.32
CA VAL A 337 -13.58 -14.58 3.85
C VAL A 337 -13.68 -15.34 5.18
N LEU A 338 -14.54 -14.90 6.10
CA LEU A 338 -14.71 -15.56 7.39
C LEU A 338 -15.32 -16.98 7.23
N ARG A 339 -16.27 -17.14 6.30
CA ARG A 339 -16.85 -18.45 5.94
C ARG A 339 -15.81 -19.38 5.32
N GLU A 340 -14.94 -18.87 4.44
CA GLU A 340 -13.80 -19.63 3.89
C GLU A 340 -12.84 -20.11 4.98
N CYS A 341 -12.68 -19.34 6.07
CA CYS A 341 -11.90 -19.75 7.24
C CYS A 341 -12.61 -20.83 8.10
N GLY A 342 -13.87 -21.16 7.81
CA GLY A 342 -14.66 -22.12 8.55
C GLY A 342 -15.47 -21.53 9.71
N MET A 343 -15.60 -20.20 9.81
CA MET A 343 -16.41 -19.56 10.85
C MET A 343 -17.91 -19.74 10.58
N LYS A 344 -18.64 -20.10 11.65
CA LYS A 344 -20.10 -20.32 11.59
C LYS A 344 -20.89 -19.20 12.25
N GLU A 345 -20.37 -18.65 13.34
CA GLU A 345 -21.02 -17.59 14.11
C GLU A 345 -20.50 -16.22 13.62
N ILE A 346 -21.29 -15.56 12.78
CA ILE A 346 -20.99 -14.24 12.23
C ILE A 346 -22.22 -13.36 12.46
N THR A 347 -22.04 -12.28 13.20
CA THR A 347 -23.10 -11.33 13.53
C THR A 347 -22.80 -10.00 12.87
N PHE A 348 -23.77 -9.44 12.16
CA PHE A 348 -23.69 -8.12 11.59
C PHE A 348 -24.54 -7.15 12.41
N LEU A 349 -23.93 -6.04 12.83
CA LEU A 349 -24.59 -4.93 13.50
C LEU A 349 -24.78 -3.82 12.48
N ASP A 350 -25.99 -3.27 12.40
CA ASP A 350 -26.40 -2.29 11.38
C ASP A 350 -26.43 -0.84 11.89
N HIS A 351 -26.36 -0.64 13.20
CA HIS A 351 -26.32 0.69 13.79
C HIS A 351 -24.92 1.30 13.66
N PRO A 352 -24.82 2.63 13.45
CA PRO A 352 -23.55 3.31 13.30
C PRO A 352 -22.82 3.39 14.64
N PHE A 353 -21.57 2.91 14.67
CA PHE A 353 -20.65 3.09 15.79
C PHE A 353 -19.83 4.37 15.63
N PRO A 354 -19.50 5.05 16.75
CA PRO A 354 -18.58 6.17 16.73
C PRO A 354 -17.15 5.71 16.45
N PHE A 355 -16.38 6.53 15.75
CA PHE A 355 -14.97 6.27 15.43
C PHE A 355 -14.06 6.45 16.67
N GLU A 356 -14.13 5.52 17.61
CA GLU A 356 -13.47 5.61 18.93
C GLU A 356 -12.20 4.75 19.04
N PHE A 357 -11.26 5.23 19.85
CA PHE A 357 -10.00 4.56 20.19
C PHE A 357 -9.86 4.47 21.70
N CYS A 358 -9.11 3.49 22.18
CA CYS A 358 -8.80 3.37 23.59
C CYS A 358 -7.89 4.51 24.06
N ASP A 359 -8.29 5.21 25.12
CA ASP A 359 -7.54 6.34 25.69
C ASP A 359 -6.16 5.94 26.24
N ASP A 360 -5.97 4.69 26.63
CA ASP A 360 -4.73 4.22 27.27
C ASP A 360 -3.65 3.80 26.25
N CYS A 361 -4.04 3.11 25.17
CA CYS A 361 -3.11 2.52 24.21
C CYS A 361 -3.24 3.06 22.78
N GLY A 362 -4.29 3.83 22.49
CA GLY A 362 -4.56 4.39 21.16
C GLY A 362 -5.10 3.37 20.14
N MET A 363 -5.40 2.14 20.55
CA MET A 363 -5.91 1.10 19.65
C MET A 363 -7.39 1.30 19.31
N PRO A 364 -7.84 0.90 18.11
CA PRO A 364 -9.27 0.90 17.78
C PRO A 364 -10.07 0.08 18.80
N LEU A 365 -11.30 0.53 19.12
CA LEU A 365 -12.28 -0.29 19.84
C LEU A 365 -13.11 -1.11 18.86
N TYR A 366 -13.55 -2.30 19.25
CA TYR A 366 -14.23 -3.26 18.37
C TYR A 366 -15.60 -3.67 18.90
N PRO A 367 -16.56 -3.97 18.00
CA PRO A 367 -17.91 -4.35 18.42
C PRO A 367 -17.93 -5.73 19.09
N ASN A 368 -18.75 -5.90 20.13
CA ASN A 368 -19.05 -7.17 20.78
C ASN A 368 -20.49 -7.65 20.48
N ALA A 369 -20.87 -8.82 21.00
CA ALA A 369 -22.19 -9.42 20.74
C ALA A 369 -23.35 -8.61 21.36
N GLU A 370 -23.04 -7.79 22.35
CA GLU A 370 -23.95 -6.93 23.10
C GLU A 370 -24.18 -5.57 22.42
N SER A 371 -23.58 -5.34 21.24
CA SER A 371 -23.63 -4.07 20.51
C SER A 371 -22.92 -2.91 21.22
N GLU A 372 -21.86 -3.22 21.96
CA GLU A 372 -20.95 -2.26 22.59
C GLU A 372 -19.58 -2.29 21.90
N VAL A 373 -18.80 -1.22 22.06
CA VAL A 373 -17.41 -1.16 21.61
C VAL A 373 -16.46 -1.43 22.78
N VAL A 374 -15.56 -2.38 22.60
CA VAL A 374 -14.67 -2.85 23.67
C VAL A 374 -13.23 -2.93 23.19
N HIS A 375 -12.31 -2.82 24.15
CA HIS A 375 -10.91 -3.10 23.91
C HIS A 375 -10.71 -4.63 23.86
N PRO A 376 -10.09 -5.21 22.82
CA PRO A 376 -9.84 -6.64 22.77
C PRO A 376 -8.80 -7.07 23.80
N GLU A 377 -9.07 -8.16 24.50
CA GLU A 377 -8.17 -8.72 25.50
C GLU A 377 -8.01 -10.23 25.28
N LEU A 378 -6.79 -10.63 24.87
CA LEU A 378 -6.42 -12.03 24.83
C LEU A 378 -6.36 -12.58 26.27
N PRO A 379 -6.97 -13.74 26.56
CA PRO A 379 -6.78 -14.41 27.83
C PRO A 379 -5.28 -14.65 28.06
N GLU A 380 -4.75 -14.19 29.19
CA GLU A 380 -3.33 -14.36 29.53
C GLU A 380 -2.95 -15.84 29.42
N GLN A 381 -2.04 -16.16 28.52
CA GLN A 381 -1.31 -17.42 28.54
C GLN A 381 -0.02 -17.18 29.30
N GLY A 382 0.25 -18.00 30.31
CA GLY A 382 1.42 -17.84 31.17
C GLY A 382 2.72 -17.63 30.37
N HIS A 383 3.36 -16.50 30.66
CA HIS A 383 4.69 -16.01 30.25
C HIS A 383 4.80 -15.19 28.95
N ASP A 384 5.08 -13.89 29.15
CA ASP A 384 5.77 -12.92 28.30
C ASP A 384 5.28 -12.71 26.86
N ALA A 385 4.11 -12.08 26.69
CA ALA A 385 3.80 -11.36 25.46
C ALA A 385 3.16 -9.99 25.78
N PRO A 386 3.84 -8.85 25.52
CA PRO A 386 3.20 -7.54 25.61
C PRO A 386 2.25 -7.31 24.42
N SER A 387 1.26 -6.43 24.64
CA SER A 387 0.20 -6.00 23.72
C SER A 387 0.61 -5.98 22.24
N GLN A 388 -0.16 -6.66 21.39
CA GLN A 388 0.08 -6.76 19.95
C GLN A 388 -0.88 -5.82 19.20
N THR A 389 -0.29 -4.82 18.55
CA THR A 389 -0.92 -3.80 17.69
C THR A 389 -1.52 -4.39 16.40
N LEU A 390 -2.65 -3.85 15.93
CA LEU A 390 -3.23 -4.00 14.59
C LEU A 390 -3.82 -2.67 14.10
N HIS A 391 -3.56 -2.35 12.83
CA HIS A 391 -4.18 -1.24 12.10
C HIS A 391 -5.70 -1.40 12.01
#